data_AF-A0A949GCJ5-F1
#
_entry.id   AF-A0A949GCJ5-F1
#
_cell.length_a   1.000
_cell.length_b   1.000
_cell.length_c   1.000
_cell.angle_alpha   90.00
_cell.angle_beta   90.00
_cell.angle_gamma   90.00
#
_symmetry.space_group_name_H-M   'P 1'
#
loop_
_entity.id
_entity.type
_entity.pdbx_description
1 polymer ?
#
loop_
_entity_poly.entity_id
_entity_poly.type
_entity_poly.pdbx_seq_one_letter_code
_entity_poly.pdbx_strand_id
1 'polypeptide(L)'
;MPLFYNKPTLLEAATHANWGLNKQMNFAFAGTANALPINLVEFPQIAHFYPIAFARDAVATPVAVVGVRDNENLFVTDEGGWKENTYIPAYARRYPFILSESPDGAQLSLCIDDAPNVVVKN
;
A
#
# COMPACT_ATOMS: atom_id res chain seq x y z
N MET A 1 6.01 7.25 9.28
CA MET A 1 4.99 7.33 8.21
C MET A 1 4.86 5.98 7.55
N PRO A 2 3.64 5.45 7.32
CA PRO A 2 3.43 4.20 6.60
C PRO A 2 3.98 4.27 5.17
N LEU A 3 4.47 3.15 4.63
CA LEU A 3 4.97 3.04 3.26
C LEU A 3 3.88 3.46 2.24
N PHE A 4 4.25 4.26 1.23
CA PHE A 4 3.42 4.87 0.18
C PHE A 4 2.64 6.14 0.55
N TYR A 5 2.32 6.35 1.82
CA TYR A 5 1.44 7.44 2.23
C TYR A 5 2.27 8.71 2.46
N ASN A 6 1.81 9.84 1.93
CA ASN A 6 2.47 11.14 2.11
C ASN A 6 1.68 12.06 3.05
N LYS A 7 0.36 11.99 3.03
CA LYS A 7 -0.55 12.80 3.83
C LYS A 7 -1.84 12.03 4.16
N PRO A 8 -1.77 10.97 4.99
CA PRO A 8 -2.96 10.26 5.42
C PRO A 8 -3.84 11.17 6.30
N THR A 9 -5.07 11.41 5.88
CA THR A 9 -6.07 12.21 6.60
C THR A 9 -7.33 11.39 6.89
N LEU A 10 -7.98 11.66 8.01
CA LEU A 10 -9.24 10.99 8.39
C LEU A 10 -10.28 11.17 7.28
N LEU A 11 -10.91 10.08 6.86
CA LEU A 11 -11.98 10.14 5.87
C LEU A 11 -13.29 10.56 6.56
N GLU A 12 -13.64 11.82 6.36
CA GLU A 12 -14.87 12.43 6.90
C GLU A 12 -15.87 12.74 5.80
N ALA A 13 -17.12 12.31 5.96
CA ALA A 13 -18.17 12.52 4.96
C ALA A 13 -18.36 14.00 4.59
N ALA A 14 -18.37 14.91 5.57
CA ALA A 14 -18.56 16.34 5.33
C ALA A 14 -17.40 16.97 4.55
N THR A 15 -16.16 16.62 4.90
CA THR A 15 -14.94 17.16 4.28
C THR A 15 -14.71 16.61 2.87
N HIS A 16 -15.06 15.34 2.64
CA HIS A 16 -14.73 14.59 1.42
C HIS A 16 -15.94 14.35 0.50
N ALA A 17 -17.11 14.94 0.77
CA ALA A 17 -18.35 14.69 0.03
C ALA A 17 -18.22 14.85 -1.49
N ASN A 18 -17.43 15.83 -1.92
CA ASN A 18 -17.23 16.14 -3.35
C ASN A 18 -15.87 15.66 -3.87
N TRP A 19 -15.15 14.84 -3.11
CA TRP A 19 -13.88 14.30 -3.57
C TRP A 19 -14.12 13.06 -4.41
N GLY A 20 -13.19 12.80 -5.34
CA GLY A 20 -13.09 11.55 -6.08
C GLY A 20 -11.65 11.04 -6.06
N LEU A 21 -11.46 9.79 -6.44
CA LEU A 21 -10.12 9.27 -6.71
C LEU A 21 -9.68 9.73 -8.11
N ASN A 22 -8.40 10.07 -8.25
CA ASN A 22 -7.82 10.33 -9.55
C ASN A 22 -7.82 9.04 -10.38
N LYS A 23 -8.51 9.06 -11.52
CA LYS A 23 -8.64 7.90 -12.42
C LYS A 23 -7.31 7.49 -13.07
N GLN A 24 -6.32 8.36 -13.06
CA GLN A 24 -4.97 8.08 -13.58
C GLN A 24 -4.07 7.37 -12.56
N MET A 25 -4.53 7.14 -11.33
CA MET A 25 -3.74 6.38 -10.37
C MET A 25 -3.52 4.96 -10.87
N ASN A 26 -2.28 4.52 -10.71
CA ASN A 26 -1.80 3.18 -11.03
C ASN A 26 -0.80 2.76 -9.92
N PHE A 27 -0.08 1.65 -10.10
CA PHE A 27 0.88 1.13 -9.12
C PHE A 27 2.26 1.80 -9.16
N ALA A 28 2.46 2.88 -9.93
CA ALA A 28 3.75 3.57 -10.01
C ALA A 28 4.23 4.08 -8.63
N PHE A 29 3.31 4.38 -7.69
CA PHE A 29 3.65 4.74 -6.31
C PHE A 29 4.46 3.65 -5.59
N ALA A 30 4.36 2.39 -6.02
CA ALA A 30 5.06 1.26 -5.43
C ALA A 30 6.40 0.94 -6.13
N GLY A 31 6.76 1.68 -7.18
CA GLY A 31 7.91 1.38 -8.05
C GLY A 31 9.27 1.40 -7.35
N THR A 32 9.38 2.07 -6.21
CA THR A 32 10.61 2.13 -5.41
C THR A 32 10.60 1.21 -4.19
N ALA A 33 9.49 0.53 -3.89
CA ALA A 33 9.47 -0.39 -2.75
C ALA A 33 10.11 -1.73 -3.13
N ASN A 34 11.12 -2.15 -2.36
CA ASN A 34 11.76 -3.47 -2.54
C ASN A 34 11.14 -4.57 -1.67
N ALA A 35 10.34 -4.20 -0.67
CA ALA A 35 9.60 -5.12 0.18
C ALA A 35 8.25 -4.52 0.60
N LEU A 36 7.21 -5.35 0.68
CA LEU A 36 5.87 -4.94 1.07
C LEU A 36 5.39 -5.72 2.30
N PRO A 37 4.82 -5.07 3.33
CA PRO A 37 4.17 -5.76 4.43
C PRO A 37 3.03 -6.64 3.93
N ILE A 38 2.87 -7.83 4.49
CA ILE A 38 1.85 -8.80 4.09
C ILE A 38 1.16 -9.40 5.30
N ASN A 39 -0.07 -9.88 5.13
CA ASN A 39 -0.78 -10.59 6.19
C ASN A 39 -0.60 -12.10 6.07
N LEU A 40 -0.69 -12.81 7.19
CA LEU A 40 -0.58 -14.28 7.22
C LEU A 40 -1.57 -14.97 6.27
N VAL A 41 -2.79 -14.41 6.15
CA VAL A 41 -3.83 -14.92 5.24
C VAL A 41 -3.44 -14.84 3.75
N GLU A 42 -2.45 -14.02 3.40
CA GLU A 42 -1.95 -13.87 2.03
C GLU A 42 -0.83 -14.88 1.72
N PHE A 43 -0.23 -15.53 2.72
CA PHE A 43 0.96 -16.38 2.54
C PHE A 43 0.79 -17.47 1.46
N PRO A 44 -0.33 -18.24 1.42
CA PRO A 44 -0.48 -19.28 0.40
C PRO A 44 -0.41 -18.73 -1.02
N GLN A 45 -0.93 -17.51 -1.23
CA GLN A 45 -0.94 -16.89 -2.55
C GLN A 45 0.40 -16.19 -2.85
N ILE A 46 0.99 -15.53 -1.85
CA ILE A 46 2.25 -14.79 -2.00
C ILE A 46 3.43 -15.73 -2.25
N ALA A 47 3.49 -16.87 -1.57
CA ALA A 47 4.59 -17.82 -1.69
C ALA A 47 4.77 -18.39 -3.12
N HIS A 48 3.74 -18.29 -3.97
CA HIS A 48 3.84 -18.67 -5.39
C HIS A 48 4.62 -17.67 -6.25
N PHE A 49 4.75 -16.41 -5.82
CA PHE A 49 5.28 -15.32 -6.66
C PHE A 49 6.44 -14.55 -6.01
N TYR A 50 6.49 -14.50 -4.66
CA TYR A 50 7.43 -13.69 -3.91
C TYR A 50 8.11 -14.52 -2.83
N PRO A 51 9.43 -14.35 -2.61
CA PRO A 51 10.04 -14.74 -1.35
C PRO A 51 9.34 -14.02 -0.19
N ILE A 52 9.01 -14.78 0.85
CA ILE A 52 8.52 -14.23 2.12
C ILE A 52 9.73 -14.09 3.05
N ALA A 53 9.97 -12.88 3.52
CA ALA A 53 10.98 -12.58 4.52
C ALA A 53 10.33 -11.99 5.77
N PHE A 54 11.11 -11.87 6.85
CA PHE A 54 10.68 -11.26 8.09
C PHE A 54 11.61 -10.10 8.40
N ALA A 55 11.02 -8.91 8.57
CA ALA A 55 11.77 -7.72 8.92
C ALA A 55 12.45 -7.89 10.28
N ARG A 56 13.62 -7.27 10.46
CA ARG A 56 14.35 -7.27 11.74
C ARG A 56 13.80 -6.21 12.69
N ASP A 57 12.49 -6.22 12.92
CA ASP A 57 11.82 -5.41 13.93
C ASP A 57 11.42 -6.25 15.16
N ALA A 58 10.78 -5.64 16.15
CA ALA A 58 10.45 -6.30 17.41
C ALA A 58 9.44 -7.45 17.28
N VAL A 59 8.66 -7.47 16.20
CA VAL A 59 7.54 -8.41 15.99
C VAL A 59 7.76 -9.35 14.81
N ALA A 60 8.91 -9.26 14.15
CA ALA A 60 9.24 -9.97 12.92
C ALA A 60 8.14 -9.78 11.86
N THR A 61 7.87 -8.53 11.45
CA THR A 61 6.83 -8.25 10.46
C THR A 61 7.10 -9.02 9.15
N PRO A 62 6.16 -9.85 8.66
CA PRO A 62 6.34 -10.55 7.40
C PRO A 62 6.22 -9.58 6.21
N VAL A 63 7.11 -9.76 5.23
CA VAL A 63 7.16 -8.97 4.02
C VAL A 63 7.29 -9.85 2.77
N ALA A 64 6.64 -9.47 1.68
CA ALA A 64 6.94 -9.99 0.35
C ALA A 64 8.11 -9.21 -0.24
N VAL A 65 9.16 -9.91 -0.69
CA VAL A 65 10.29 -9.31 -1.40
C VAL A 65 9.90 -9.08 -2.85
N VAL A 66 9.86 -7.82 -3.27
CA VAL A 66 9.43 -7.39 -4.62
C VAL A 66 10.56 -6.74 -5.42
N GLY A 67 11.72 -6.51 -4.82
CA GLY A 67 12.93 -6.02 -5.48
C GLY A 67 14.20 -6.58 -4.85
N VAL A 68 15.31 -6.56 -5.58
CA VAL A 68 16.61 -7.01 -5.07
C VAL A 68 17.44 -5.85 -4.58
N ARG A 69 17.32 -4.69 -5.25
CA ARG A 69 18.01 -3.46 -4.88
C ARG A 69 17.11 -2.54 -4.07
N ASP A 70 17.72 -1.61 -3.36
CA ASP A 70 16.97 -0.49 -2.80
C ASP A 70 16.36 0.35 -3.91
N ASN A 71 15.18 0.93 -3.63
CA ASN A 71 14.45 1.78 -4.57
C ASN A 71 14.02 1.09 -5.87
N GLU A 72 13.79 -0.23 -5.84
CA GLU A 72 13.43 -1.05 -7.00
C GLU A 72 12.25 -1.96 -6.66
N ASN A 73 11.23 -1.97 -7.52
CA ASN A 73 10.16 -2.95 -7.52
C ASN A 73 10.09 -3.64 -8.89
N LEU A 74 10.44 -4.92 -8.95
CA LEU A 74 10.51 -5.70 -10.20
C LEU A 74 9.13 -6.14 -10.72
N PHE A 75 8.06 -5.82 -9.99
CA PHE A 75 6.68 -6.17 -10.33
C PHE A 75 5.82 -4.97 -10.70
N VAL A 76 6.34 -3.75 -10.61
CA VAL A 76 5.70 -2.57 -11.20
C VAL A 76 6.27 -2.39 -12.60
N THR A 77 5.40 -2.31 -13.62
CA THR A 77 5.83 -2.12 -15.01
C THR A 77 6.11 -0.64 -15.30
N ASP A 78 6.77 -0.35 -16.42
CA ASP A 78 7.06 1.02 -16.84
C ASP A 78 5.78 1.84 -17.11
N GLU A 79 4.68 1.17 -17.46
CA GLU A 79 3.34 1.76 -17.62
C GLU A 79 2.63 2.00 -16.27
N GLY A 80 3.29 1.67 -15.15
CA GLY A 80 2.75 1.75 -13.80
C GLY A 80 1.72 0.66 -13.47
N GLY A 81 1.64 -0.39 -14.29
CA GLY A 81 0.86 -1.58 -13.99
C GLY A 81 1.54 -2.47 -12.95
N TRP A 82 0.82 -3.44 -12.42
CA TRP A 82 1.46 -4.57 -11.74
C TRP A 82 1.66 -5.70 -12.74
N LYS A 83 2.79 -6.42 -12.65
CA LYS A 83 3.16 -7.49 -13.57
C LYS A 83 2.04 -8.51 -13.70
N GLU A 84 1.67 -8.81 -14.95
CA GLU A 84 0.57 -9.73 -15.25
C GLU A 84 0.75 -11.11 -14.64
N ASN A 85 -0.36 -11.77 -14.31
CA ASN A 85 -0.40 -13.11 -13.73
C ASN A 85 0.41 -13.27 -12.43
N THR A 86 0.63 -12.19 -11.69
CA THR A 86 1.21 -12.22 -10.36
C THR A 86 0.24 -11.69 -9.32
N TYR A 87 0.39 -12.13 -8.07
CA TYR A 87 -0.48 -11.65 -7.00
C TYR A 87 -0.09 -10.26 -6.54
N ILE A 88 -1.04 -9.32 -6.49
CA ILE A 88 -0.77 -7.99 -5.93
C ILE A 88 -0.97 -8.03 -4.40
N PRO A 89 0.06 -7.79 -3.57
CA PRO A 89 -0.10 -7.77 -2.12
C PRO A 89 -1.17 -6.78 -1.66
N ALA A 90 -1.96 -7.14 -0.64
CA ALA A 90 -3.07 -6.33 -0.16
C ALA A 90 -2.62 -4.93 0.29
N TYR A 91 -1.40 -4.80 0.80
CA TYR A 91 -0.82 -3.51 1.19
C TYR A 91 -0.69 -2.54 0.01
N ALA A 92 -0.36 -3.03 -1.19
CA ALA A 92 -0.36 -2.22 -2.41
C ALA A 92 -1.78 -1.97 -2.92
N ARG A 93 -2.64 -3.00 -2.91
CA ARG A 93 -4.04 -2.90 -3.41
C ARG A 93 -4.91 -1.92 -2.62
N ARG A 94 -4.66 -1.76 -1.32
CA ARG A 94 -5.48 -0.87 -0.46
C ARG A 94 -5.20 0.62 -0.67
N TYR A 95 -4.05 0.98 -1.24
CA TYR A 95 -3.71 2.38 -1.49
C TYR A 95 -4.81 3.02 -2.38
N PRO A 96 -5.33 4.22 -2.04
CA PRO A 96 -4.80 5.20 -1.09
C PRO A 96 -5.43 5.18 0.31
N PHE A 97 -6.06 4.07 0.71
CA PHE A 97 -6.76 3.95 1.98
C PHE A 97 -5.94 3.18 3.03
N ILE A 98 -5.97 3.65 4.27
CA ILE A 98 -5.32 3.01 5.40
C ILE A 98 -6.18 3.14 6.66
N LEU A 99 -6.13 2.14 7.53
CA LEU A 99 -6.70 2.24 8.87
C LEU A 99 -5.65 2.81 9.82
N SER A 100 -6.00 3.88 10.53
CA SER A 100 -5.26 4.38 11.68
C SER A 100 -5.88 3.82 12.95
N GLU A 101 -5.06 3.29 13.83
CA GLU A 101 -5.48 2.77 15.12
C GLU A 101 -5.29 3.83 16.21
N SER A 102 -6.23 3.93 17.15
CA SER A 102 -6.06 4.77 18.34
C SER A 102 -4.93 4.22 19.22
N PRO A 103 -4.27 5.05 20.05
CA PRO A 103 -3.17 4.58 20.90
C PRO A 103 -3.51 3.43 21.84
N ASP A 104 -4.79 3.27 22.19
CA ASP A 104 -5.32 2.20 23.05
C ASP A 104 -5.82 0.96 22.26
N GLY A 105 -5.75 0.98 20.93
CA GLY A 105 -6.21 -0.12 20.07
C GLY A 105 -7.72 -0.31 19.98
N ALA A 106 -8.50 0.55 20.64
CA ALA A 106 -9.95 0.37 20.74
C ALA A 106 -10.70 0.84 19.48
N GLN A 107 -10.11 1.76 18.71
CA GLN A 107 -10.75 2.39 17.57
C GLN A 107 -9.88 2.31 16.32
N LEU A 108 -10.51 1.89 15.22
CA LEU A 108 -9.94 1.97 13.88
C LEU A 108 -10.65 3.08 13.10
N SER A 109 -9.87 4.01 12.58
CA SER A 109 -10.33 5.11 11.75
C SER A 109 -9.84 4.94 10.33
N LEU A 110 -10.76 5.04 9.36
CA LEU A 110 -10.39 5.01 7.95
C LEU A 110 -9.79 6.36 7.53
N CYS A 111 -8.61 6.31 6.94
CA CYS A 111 -7.91 7.45 6.37
C CYS A 111 -7.72 7.26 4.86
N ILE A 112 -7.59 8.38 4.15
CA ILE A 112 -7.23 8.46 2.74
C ILE A 112 -5.96 9.32 2.60
N ASP A 113 -5.07 8.99 1.65
CA ASP A 113 -3.91 9.82 1.32
C ASP A 113 -4.33 11.07 0.53
N ASP A 114 -4.37 12.26 1.16
CA ASP A 114 -4.65 13.56 0.52
C ASP A 114 -3.36 14.14 -0.13
N ALA A 115 -2.59 13.27 -0.78
CA ALA A 115 -1.41 13.70 -1.54
C ALA A 115 -1.82 14.23 -2.92
N PRO A 116 -1.03 15.14 -3.51
CA PRO A 116 -1.25 15.57 -4.89
C PRO A 116 -1.34 14.37 -5.84
N ASN A 117 -2.25 14.44 -6.82
CA ASN A 117 -2.53 13.40 -7.81
C ASN A 117 -3.20 12.11 -7.30
N VAL A 118 -3.55 12.02 -6.02
CA VAL A 118 -4.32 10.87 -5.46
C VAL A 118 -5.82 11.12 -5.55
N VAL A 119 -6.24 12.32 -5.10
CA VAL A 119 -7.64 12.73 -5.02
C VAL A 119 -7.92 13.91 -5.96
N VAL A 120 -9.15 14.00 -6.45
CA VAL A 120 -9.70 15.13 -7.21
C VAL A 120 -10.83 15.77 -6.41
N LYS A 121 -10.95 17.09 -6.46
CA LYS A 121 -12.01 17.84 -5.77
C LYS A 121 -12.98 18.36 -6.84
N ASN A 122 -14.22 17.86 -6.81
CA ASN A 122 -15.27 18.23 -7.77
C ASN A 122 -16.12 19.40 -7.26
#